data_AF-A0A7W9YP03-F1
#
_entry.id   AF-A0A7W9YP03-F1
#
_cell.length_a   1.000
_cell.length_b   1.000
_cell.length_c   1.000
_cell.angle_alpha   90.00
_cell.angle_beta   90.00
_cell.angle_gamma   90.00
#
_symmetry.space_group_name_H-M   'P 1'
#
loop_
_entity.id
_entity.type
_entity.pdbx_description
1 polymer ?
#
loop_
_entity_poly.entity_id
_entity_poly.type
_entity_poly.pdbx_seq_one_letter_code
_entity_poly.pdbx_strand_id
1 'polypeptide(L)'
;MLLKSIEVVSECCWVLASFYEADPKDISDALLKFTNSIGVETEEKPVIQQALRDYVEKNVDFIDAYIAAHAKANPSEDVVNLG
;
A
#
# COMPACT_ATOMS: atom_id res chain seq x y z
N MET A 1 -17.94 0.55 -7.26
CA MET A 1 -16.81 0.39 -8.20
C MET A 1 -15.79 -0.45 -7.48
N LEU A 2 -15.58 -1.70 -7.92
CA LEU A 2 -14.61 -2.60 -7.30
C LEU A 2 -13.22 -2.24 -7.83
N LEU A 3 -12.39 -1.66 -6.98
CA LEU A 3 -10.95 -1.61 -7.23
C LEU A 3 -10.43 -3.02 -6.93
N LYS A 4 -9.91 -3.73 -7.94
CA LYS A 4 -8.90 -4.76 -7.65
C LYS A 4 -7.71 -4.02 -7.06
N SER A 5 -7.66 -4.03 -5.74
CA SER A 5 -7.28 -2.84 -4.97
C SER A 5 -5.78 -2.60 -4.94
N ILE A 6 -4.97 -3.63 -5.18
CA ILE A 6 -3.52 -3.49 -5.10
C ILE A 6 -2.91 -2.99 -6.40
N GLU A 7 -3.31 -3.55 -7.54
CA GLU A 7 -2.73 -3.21 -8.84
C GLU A 7 -2.99 -1.74 -9.18
N VAL A 8 -4.19 -1.25 -8.88
CA VAL A 8 -4.54 0.15 -9.14
C VAL A 8 -3.75 1.09 -8.24
N VAL A 9 -3.61 0.77 -6.95
CA VAL A 9 -2.85 1.61 -6.02
C VAL A 9 -1.36 1.60 -6.39
N SER A 10 -0.81 0.44 -6.77
CA SER A 10 0.57 0.31 -7.25
C SER A 10 0.83 1.15 -8.51
N GLU A 11 -0.03 1.05 -9.52
CA GLU A 11 0.10 1.84 -10.74
C GLU A 11 -0.08 3.34 -10.46
N CYS A 12 -0.99 3.73 -9.55
CA CYS A 12 -1.11 5.12 -9.13
C CYS A 12 0.18 5.63 -8.49
N CYS A 13 0.78 4.89 -7.57
CA CYS A 13 2.06 5.25 -6.97
C CYS A 13 3.15 5.38 -8.03
N TRP A 14 3.29 4.39 -8.91
CA TRP A 14 4.31 4.37 -9.95
C TRP A 14 4.14 5.52 -10.96
N VAL A 15 2.93 5.73 -11.49
CA VAL A 15 2.64 6.79 -12.46
C VAL A 15 2.86 8.17 -11.84
N LEU A 16 2.35 8.41 -10.62
CA LEU A 16 2.47 9.71 -9.96
C LEU A 16 3.93 10.03 -9.60
N ALA A 17 4.68 9.05 -9.09
CA ALA A 17 6.08 9.27 -8.72
C ALA A 17 7.00 9.35 -9.94
N SER A 18 6.79 8.51 -10.97
CA SER A 18 7.73 8.40 -12.10
C SER A 18 7.42 9.37 -13.23
N PHE A 19 6.15 9.50 -13.62
CA PHE A 19 5.77 10.32 -14.77
C PHE A 19 5.45 11.77 -14.38
N TYR A 20 4.76 11.94 -13.24
CA TYR A 20 4.41 13.27 -12.74
C TYR A 20 5.42 13.84 -11.74
N GLU A 21 6.44 13.04 -11.34
CA GLU A 21 7.47 13.43 -10.37
C GLU A 21 6.87 13.98 -9.06
N ALA A 22 5.68 13.49 -8.69
CA ALA A 22 4.99 13.92 -7.48
C ALA A 22 5.69 13.38 -6.23
N ASP A 23 5.65 14.15 -5.14
CA ASP A 23 6.29 13.77 -3.89
C ASP A 23 5.63 12.49 -3.30
N PRO A 24 6.40 11.47 -2.89
CA PRO A 24 5.87 10.24 -2.29
C PRO A 24 4.90 10.48 -1.13
N LYS A 25 5.14 11.52 -0.33
CA LYS A 25 4.28 11.90 0.78
C LYS A 25 2.92 12.41 0.30
N ASP A 26 2.90 13.25 -0.74
CA ASP A 26 1.65 13.77 -1.31
C ASP A 26 0.82 12.66 -1.96
N ILE A 27 1.50 11.72 -2.64
CA ILE A 27 0.89 10.51 -3.20
C ILE A 27 0.24 9.69 -2.08
N SER A 28 0.99 9.39 -1.01
CA SER A 28 0.50 8.62 0.13
C SER A 28 -0.68 9.29 0.82
N ASP A 29 -0.58 10.59 1.11
CA ASP A 29 -1.65 11.37 1.75
C ASP A 29 -2.93 11.38 0.90
N ALA A 30 -2.82 11.50 -0.43
CA ALA A 30 -3.95 11.46 -1.35
C ALA A 30 -4.60 10.07 -1.39
N LEU A 31 -3.81 9.01 -1.52
CA LEU A 31 -4.32 7.63 -1.60
C LEU A 31 -4.87 7.13 -0.26
N LEU A 32 -4.31 7.57 0.87
CA LEU A 32 -4.89 7.32 2.20
C LEU A 32 -6.27 7.99 2.35
N LYS A 33 -6.44 9.22 1.87
CA LYS A 33 -7.77 9.87 1.85
C LYS A 33 -8.74 9.15 0.92
N PHE A 34 -8.26 8.74 -0.26
CA PHE A 34 -9.05 8.03 -1.24
C PHE A 34 -9.58 6.69 -0.69
N THR A 35 -8.72 5.86 -0.09
CA THR A 35 -9.13 4.60 0.54
C THR A 35 -10.07 4.78 1.75
N ASN A 36 -10.14 5.98 2.32
CA ASN A 36 -11.07 6.34 3.39
C ASN A 36 -12.35 7.03 2.92
N SER A 37 -12.51 7.24 1.61
CA SER A 37 -13.68 7.92 1.06
C SER A 37 -14.92 7.03 1.08
N ILE A 38 -16.08 7.64 1.33
CA ILE A 38 -17.37 6.94 1.33
C ILE A 38 -17.60 6.33 -0.06
N GLY A 39 -17.96 5.05 -0.12
CA GLY A 39 -18.23 4.34 -1.37
C GLY A 39 -17.00 3.75 -2.05
N VAL A 40 -15.82 3.88 -1.46
CA VAL A 40 -14.61 3.15 -1.87
C VAL A 40 -14.47 1.90 -1.01
N GLU A 41 -14.64 0.74 -1.64
CA GLU A 41 -14.32 -0.55 -1.05
C GLU A 41 -12.92 -0.96 -1.50
N THR A 42 -12.11 -1.41 -0.53
CA THR A 42 -10.73 -1.79 -0.76
C THR A 42 -10.46 -3.10 -0.07
N GLU A 43 -9.99 -4.10 -0.82
CA GLU A 43 -9.52 -5.36 -0.26
C GLU A 43 -8.29 -5.10 0.61
N GLU A 44 -8.17 -5.80 1.74
CA GLU A 44 -7.03 -5.67 2.66
C GLU A 44 -6.70 -4.22 3.04
N LYS A 45 -7.73 -3.37 3.18
CA LYS A 45 -7.58 -1.94 3.47
C LYS A 45 -6.52 -1.61 4.55
N PRO A 46 -6.47 -2.29 5.70
CA PRO A 46 -5.43 -2.02 6.70
C PRO A 46 -4.01 -2.26 6.20
N VAL A 47 -3.79 -3.30 5.38
CA VAL A 47 -2.50 -3.65 4.77
C VAL A 47 -2.09 -2.59 3.76
N ILE A 48 -3.00 -2.18 2.87
CA ILE A 48 -2.73 -1.11 1.89
C ILE A 48 -2.40 0.21 2.58
N GLN A 49 -3.15 0.58 3.63
CA GLN A 49 -2.87 1.79 4.37
C GLN A 49 -1.51 1.73 5.09
N GLN A 50 -1.10 0.56 5.58
CA GLN A 50 0.24 0.39 6.14
C GLN A 50 1.31 0.47 5.06
N ALA A 51 1.09 -0.15 3.91
CA ALA A 51 2.00 -0.10 2.77
C ALA A 51 2.20 1.34 2.28
N LEU A 52 1.13 2.15 2.20
CA LEU A 52 1.23 3.57 1.84
C LEU A 52 2.06 4.40 2.85
N ARG A 53 2.01 4.06 4.13
CA ARG A 53 2.87 4.67 5.15
C ARG A 53 4.31 4.21 5.01
N ASP A 54 4.53 2.90 4.90
CA ASP A 54 5.86 2.29 4.78
C ASP A 54 6.57 2.73 3.47
N TYR A 55 5.82 2.91 2.37
CA TYR A 55 6.29 3.49 1.11
C TYR A 55 7.04 4.82 1.32
N VAL A 56 6.49 5.70 2.15
CA VAL A 56 7.09 7.01 2.49
C VAL A 56 8.15 6.88 3.58
N GLU A 57 7.81 6.23 4.69
CA GLU A 57 8.68 6.15 5.87
C GLU A 57 9.97 5.37 5.63
N LYS A 58 9.92 4.36 4.75
CA LYS A 58 11.08 3.53 4.39
C LYS A 58 11.71 3.91 3.06
N ASN A 59 11.08 4.81 2.30
CA ASN A 59 11.54 5.24 0.99
C ASN A 59 11.84 4.04 0.06
N VAL A 60 10.83 3.18 -0.11
CA VAL A 60 10.87 1.96 -0.92
C VAL A 60 9.78 2.02 -2.00
N ASP A 61 9.79 1.09 -2.96
CA ASP A 61 8.64 0.96 -3.88
C ASP A 61 7.38 0.53 -3.11
N PHE A 62 6.21 0.98 -3.57
CA PHE A 62 4.94 0.65 -2.92
C PHE A 62 4.67 -0.87 -2.91
N ILE A 63 5.04 -1.61 -3.96
CA ILE A 63 4.81 -3.06 -4.00
C ILE A 63 5.64 -3.80 -2.95
N ASP A 64 6.87 -3.34 -2.71
CA ASP A 64 7.75 -3.91 -1.68
C ASP A 64 7.19 -3.62 -0.28
N ALA A 65 6.71 -2.39 -0.06
CA ALA A 65 6.02 -2.03 1.18
C ALA A 65 4.76 -2.88 1.40
N TYR A 66 3.99 -3.14 0.33
CA TYR A 66 2.81 -3.99 0.39
C TYR A 66 3.13 -5.43 0.76
N ILE A 67 4.10 -6.06 0.09
CA ILE A 67 4.51 -7.44 0.38
C ILE A 67 4.96 -7.56 1.84
N ALA A 68 5.74 -6.60 2.35
CA ALA A 68 6.17 -6.57 3.73
C ALA A 68 5.01 -6.41 4.73
N ALA A 69 4.05 -5.52 4.42
CA ALA A 69 2.86 -5.33 5.25
C ALA A 69 1.95 -6.56 5.25
N HIS A 70 1.75 -7.18 4.08
CA HIS A 70 0.94 -8.38 3.91
C HIS A 70 1.57 -9.57 4.65
N ALA A 71 2.88 -9.77 4.54
CA ALA A 71 3.58 -10.84 5.26
C ALA A 71 3.49 -10.68 6.79
N LYS A 72 3.51 -9.43 7.30
CA LYS A 72 3.30 -9.15 8.73
C LYS A 72 1.87 -9.43 9.18
N ALA A 73 0.88 -9.14 8.33
CA ALA A 73 -0.52 -9.37 8.62
C ALA A 73 -0.92 -10.86 8.50
N ASN A 74 -0.25 -11.60 7.62
CA ASN A 74 -0.46 -13.02 7.33
C ASN A 74 0.83 -13.81 7.55
N PRO A 75 1.29 -13.98 8.81
CA PRO A 75 2.49 -14.76 9.10
C PRO A 75 2.27 -16.21 8.65
N SER A 76 3.25 -16.80 7.96
CA SER A 76 3.23 -18.22 7.64
C SER A 76 3.39 -19.06 8.92
N GLU A 77 2.76 -20.25 8.99
CA GLU A 77 2.89 -21.13 10.16
C GLU A 77 4.34 -21.53 10.46
N ASP A 78 5.23 -21.51 9.47
CA ASP A 78 6.64 -21.90 9.61
C ASP A 78 7.48 -20.95 10.48
N VAL A 79 7.10 -19.67 10.64
CA VAL A 79 7.85 -18.74 11.51
C VAL A 79 7.52 -18.90 13.00
N VAL A 80 6.51 -19.68 13.36
CA VAL A 80 6.08 -19.85 14.76
C VAL A 80 6.85 -20.98 15.47
N ASN A 81 7.61 -21.82 14.74
CA ASN A 81 8.29 -23.00 15.29
C ASN A 81 9.81 -22.88 15.48
N LEU A 82 10.36 -21.66 15.43
CA LEU A 82 11.75 -21.38 15.81
C LEU A 82 11.80 -20.62 17.15
N GLY A 83 11.15 -21.22 18.16
CA GLY A 83 11.31 -20.87 19.58
C GLY A 83 12.44 -21.65 20.24
#